data_AF-A1KQT0-F1
#
_entry.id   AF-A1KQT0-F1
#
_cell.length_a   1.000
_cell.length_b   1.000
_cell.length_c   1.000
_cell.angle_alpha   90.00
_cell.angle_beta   90.00
_cell.angle_gamma   90.00
#
_symmetry.space_group_name_H-M   'P 1'
#
loop_
_entity.id
_entity.type
_entity.pdbx_description
1 polymer ?
#
loop_
_entity_poly.entity_id
_entity_poly.type
_entity_poly.pdbx_seq_one_letter_code
_entity_poly.pdbx_strand_id
1 'polypeptide(L)'
;EKSLADKVEKGCLRCGSILGAAMPEVGSIGGGLLYALNAWKTEAIASAIAASEKAAIAEATKAGVKAVISEINIWSKDFTAYKGFVNLAPIVKKSNFNCPAALRKSAMALANKSCDFEGRGINSPFCNTLYNGEKTTFEPFAKAGIAAYDEVLPSKIAAFEKTKLGAVDATYTSFQTSIIAPIITIVVIVLIMVIIYLIL
;
A
#
# COMPACT_ATOMS: atom_id res chain seq x y z
N GLU A 1 10.73 13.47 23.37
CA GLU A 1 10.07 13.00 22.13
C GLU A 1 9.62 14.23 21.31
N LYS A 2 10.45 14.80 20.44
CA LYS A 2 10.43 14.59 18.97
C LYS A 2 9.20 13.82 18.45
N SER A 3 8.26 14.50 17.79
CA SER A 3 7.50 13.89 16.68
C SER A 3 6.78 14.91 15.78
N LEU A 4 7.30 15.03 14.56
CA LEU A 4 6.60 15.22 13.27
C LEU A 4 5.78 16.49 12.97
N ALA A 5 5.31 17.29 13.94
CA ALA A 5 4.59 18.54 13.65
C ALA A 5 5.53 19.70 13.24
N ASP A 6 6.69 19.79 13.90
CA ASP A 6 7.64 20.93 13.75
C ASP A 6 8.34 21.00 12.37
N LYS A 7 8.23 19.94 11.55
CA LYS A 7 8.89 19.90 10.23
C LYS A 7 7.98 20.27 9.06
N VAL A 8 6.67 20.31 9.27
CA VAL A 8 5.69 20.76 8.26
C VAL A 8 5.48 22.27 8.32
N GLU A 9 5.71 22.87 9.49
CA GLU A 9 5.48 24.32 9.72
C GLU A 9 6.59 25.21 9.13
N LYS A 10 7.82 24.70 8.99
CA LYS A 10 8.95 25.49 8.45
C LYS A 10 8.97 25.63 6.92
N GLY A 11 8.21 24.81 6.20
CA GLY A 11 8.04 24.92 4.74
C GLY A 11 6.99 25.97 4.34
N CYS A 12 5.97 26.18 5.19
CA CYS A 12 4.87 27.12 4.94
C CYS A 12 5.23 28.57 5.28
N LEU A 13 6.17 28.80 6.20
CA LEU A 13 6.57 30.14 6.66
C LEU A 13 7.55 30.88 5.73
N ARG A 14 8.13 30.21 4.71
CA ARG A 14 9.04 30.89 3.75
C ARG A 14 8.35 31.54 2.55
N CYS A 15 7.05 31.32 2.37
CA CYS A 15 6.27 31.99 1.33
C CYS A 15 5.59 33.29 1.81
N GLY A 16 5.68 33.63 3.09
CA GLY A 16 5.01 34.81 3.67
C GLY A 16 5.81 36.13 3.61
N SER A 17 7.06 36.13 3.15
CA SER A 17 7.97 37.28 3.31
C SER A 17 8.06 38.24 2.10
N ILE A 18 7.23 38.09 1.06
CA ILE A 18 7.28 38.97 -0.13
C ILE A 18 6.09 39.97 -0.20
N LEU A 19 5.13 39.93 0.73
CA LEU A 19 3.91 40.77 0.67
C LEU A 19 4.03 42.13 1.39
N GLY A 20 5.18 42.78 1.30
CA GLY A 20 5.51 43.96 2.09
C GLY A 20 6.05 45.16 1.32
N ALA A 21 5.57 45.47 0.11
CA ALA A 21 5.68 46.81 -0.50
C ALA A 21 4.86 46.91 -1.81
N ALA A 22 3.93 47.87 -1.87
CA ALA A 22 3.23 48.43 -3.04
C ALA A 22 2.29 47.51 -3.87
N MET A 23 1.00 47.90 -3.96
CA MET A 23 -0.06 47.40 -4.87
C MET A 23 0.31 47.54 -6.37
N PRO A 24 -0.38 46.91 -7.37
CA PRO A 24 -1.53 45.99 -7.35
C PRO A 24 -1.33 44.73 -8.27
N GLU A 25 -1.08 43.54 -7.71
CA GLU A 25 -0.98 42.29 -8.48
C GLU A 25 -2.04 41.24 -8.09
N VAL A 26 -3.28 41.69 -7.85
CA VAL A 26 -4.40 40.79 -7.49
C VAL A 26 -4.72 39.75 -8.57
N GLY A 27 -4.25 39.93 -9.81
CA GLY A 27 -4.36 38.94 -10.90
C GLY A 27 -3.30 37.83 -10.88
N SER A 28 -2.14 38.05 -10.25
CA SER A 28 -1.01 37.11 -10.25
C SER A 28 -1.05 36.13 -9.07
N ILE A 29 -1.56 36.57 -7.92
CA ILE A 29 -1.65 35.77 -6.69
C ILE A 29 -2.66 34.62 -6.85
N GLY A 30 -3.80 34.85 -7.52
CA GLY A 30 -4.78 33.80 -7.79
C GLY A 30 -4.26 32.72 -8.73
N GLY A 31 -3.55 33.09 -9.81
CA GLY A 31 -3.00 32.16 -10.80
C GLY A 31 -1.81 31.34 -10.27
N GLY A 32 -0.90 31.97 -9.51
CA GLY A 32 0.25 31.29 -8.91
C GLY A 32 -0.16 30.29 -7.82
N LEU A 33 -1.14 30.64 -6.99
CA LEU A 33 -1.69 29.73 -5.97
C LEU A 33 -2.48 28.58 -6.60
N LEU A 34 -3.26 28.83 -7.66
CA LEU A 34 -3.94 27.76 -8.41
C LEU A 34 -2.94 26.82 -9.09
N TYR A 35 -1.87 27.36 -9.68
CA TYR A 35 -0.82 26.57 -10.32
C TYR A 35 -0.08 25.69 -9.29
N ALA A 36 0.30 26.25 -8.15
CA ALA A 36 0.92 25.51 -7.05
C ALA A 36 -0.04 24.43 -6.48
N LEU A 37 -1.34 24.73 -6.38
CA LEU A 37 -2.34 23.77 -5.92
C LEU A 37 -2.57 22.63 -6.93
N ASN A 38 -2.53 22.92 -8.23
CA ASN A 38 -2.60 21.92 -9.29
C ASN A 38 -1.37 21.00 -9.29
N ALA A 39 -0.18 21.58 -9.13
CA ALA A 39 1.07 20.82 -8.97
C ALA A 39 1.02 19.92 -7.73
N TRP A 40 0.57 20.47 -6.59
CA TRP A 40 0.36 19.70 -5.36
C TRP A 40 -0.64 18.56 -5.56
N LYS A 41 -1.76 18.79 -6.26
CA LYS A 41 -2.75 17.75 -6.55
C LYS A 41 -2.12 16.59 -7.32
N THR A 42 -1.30 16.84 -8.33
CA THR A 42 -0.59 15.79 -9.08
C THR A 42 0.37 14.99 -8.20
N GLU A 43 1.17 15.65 -7.36
CA GLU A 43 2.09 14.97 -6.44
C GLU A 43 1.34 14.18 -5.36
N ALA A 44 0.27 14.73 -4.82
CA ALA A 44 -0.59 14.08 -3.82
C ALA A 44 -1.27 12.84 -4.39
N ILE A 45 -1.75 12.90 -5.65
CA ILE A 45 -2.29 11.74 -6.38
C ILE A 45 -1.20 10.67 -6.57
N ALA A 46 0.00 11.05 -7.02
CA ALA A 46 1.09 10.10 -7.21
C ALA A 46 1.47 9.40 -5.88
N SER A 47 1.57 10.16 -4.79
CA SER A 47 1.82 9.63 -3.45
C SER A 47 0.70 8.70 -2.96
N ALA A 48 -0.56 9.08 -3.23
CA ALA A 48 -1.74 8.30 -2.89
C ALA A 48 -1.79 6.96 -3.61
N ILE A 49 -1.46 6.92 -4.90
CA ILE A 49 -1.39 5.68 -5.70
C ILE A 49 -0.28 4.78 -5.17
N ALA A 50 0.93 5.31 -4.98
CA ALA A 50 2.06 4.53 -4.45
C ALA A 50 1.76 3.95 -3.05
N ALA A 51 1.09 4.71 -2.18
CA ALA A 51 0.66 4.23 -0.87
C ALA A 51 -0.43 3.15 -0.97
N SER A 52 -1.33 3.28 -1.94
CA SER A 52 -2.42 2.32 -2.20
C SER A 52 -1.89 0.99 -2.71
N GLU A 53 -0.99 1.01 -3.68
CA GLU A 53 -0.32 -0.19 -4.20
C GLU A 53 0.44 -0.92 -3.09
N LYS A 54 1.22 -0.19 -2.28
CA LYS A 54 1.97 -0.78 -1.17
C LYS A 54 1.06 -1.46 -0.14
N ALA A 55 -0.07 -0.84 0.20
CA ALA A 55 -1.05 -1.41 1.12
C ALA A 55 -1.77 -2.62 0.51
N ALA A 56 -2.12 -2.56 -0.77
CA ALA A 56 -2.75 -3.66 -1.50
C ALA A 56 -1.83 -4.89 -1.58
N ILE A 57 -0.55 -4.70 -1.93
CA ILE A 57 0.45 -5.77 -1.99
C ILE A 57 0.61 -6.43 -0.61
N ALA A 58 0.60 -5.66 0.47
CA ALA A 58 0.72 -6.21 1.82
C ALA A 58 -0.47 -7.12 2.18
N GLU A 59 -1.69 -6.69 1.89
CA GLU A 59 -2.92 -7.48 2.13
C GLU A 59 -3.00 -8.71 1.21
N ALA A 60 -2.66 -8.57 -0.07
CA ALA A 60 -2.60 -9.69 -1.02
C ALA A 60 -1.53 -10.71 -0.62
N THR A 61 -0.35 -10.25 -0.17
CA THR A 61 0.71 -11.14 0.35
C THR A 61 0.25 -11.92 1.58
N LYS A 62 -0.50 -11.26 2.48
CA LYS A 62 -1.07 -11.91 3.67
C LYS A 62 -2.09 -12.99 3.27
N ALA A 63 -2.92 -12.72 2.26
CA ALA A 63 -3.85 -13.69 1.72
C ALA A 63 -3.14 -14.90 1.10
N GLY A 64 -2.13 -14.65 0.25
CA GLY A 64 -1.32 -15.71 -0.36
C GLY A 64 -0.61 -16.59 0.67
N VAL A 65 0.03 -15.99 1.67
CA VAL A 65 0.66 -16.74 2.78
C VAL A 65 -0.36 -17.59 3.54
N LYS A 66 -1.54 -17.03 3.84
CA LYS A 66 -2.61 -17.75 4.55
C LYS A 66 -3.12 -18.94 3.74
N ALA A 67 -3.28 -18.79 2.43
CA ALA A 67 -3.71 -19.87 1.54
C ALA A 67 -2.70 -21.03 1.54
N VAL A 68 -1.40 -20.73 1.39
CA VAL A 68 -0.33 -21.75 1.48
C VAL A 68 -0.37 -22.49 2.82
N ILE A 69 -0.51 -21.76 3.93
CA ILE A 69 -0.60 -22.37 5.26
C ILE A 69 -1.84 -23.28 5.37
N SER A 70 -2.97 -22.89 4.79
CA SER A 70 -4.19 -23.71 4.76
C SER A 70 -3.96 -25.03 4.03
N GLU A 71 -3.40 -24.98 2.83
CA GLU A 71 -3.09 -26.18 2.02
C GLU A 71 -2.10 -27.10 2.74
N ILE A 72 -1.05 -26.53 3.35
CA ILE A 72 -0.09 -27.27 4.14
C ILE A 72 -0.77 -27.96 5.33
N ASN A 73 -1.68 -27.28 6.04
CA ASN A 73 -2.38 -27.87 7.17
C ASN A 73 -3.34 -29.00 6.76
N ILE A 74 -3.95 -28.89 5.57
CA ILE A 74 -4.77 -29.97 5.01
C ILE A 74 -3.90 -31.18 4.71
N TRP A 75 -2.84 -30.98 3.93
CA TRP A 75 -1.89 -32.02 3.56
C TRP A 75 -1.22 -32.66 4.79
N SER A 76 -0.87 -31.87 5.80
CA SER A 76 -0.18 -32.35 7.00
C SER A 76 -0.99 -33.36 7.80
N LYS A 77 -2.33 -33.33 7.71
CA LYS A 77 -3.21 -34.29 8.42
C LYS A 77 -2.96 -35.73 7.98
N ASP A 78 -2.58 -35.94 6.73
CA ASP A 78 -2.29 -37.27 6.20
C ASP A 78 -0.99 -37.85 6.76
N PHE A 79 -0.15 -37.02 7.40
CA PHE A 79 1.18 -37.41 7.83
C PHE A 79 1.42 -37.43 9.34
N THR A 80 0.43 -37.05 10.16
CA THR A 80 0.61 -36.92 11.62
C THR A 80 0.99 -38.23 12.32
N ALA A 81 0.65 -39.39 11.74
CA ALA A 81 0.98 -40.71 12.27
C ALA A 81 2.38 -41.21 11.87
N TYR A 82 3.06 -40.56 10.91
CA TYR A 82 4.35 -41.01 10.43
C TYR A 82 5.51 -40.49 11.27
N LYS A 83 6.50 -41.36 11.48
CA LYS A 83 7.76 -41.01 12.13
C LYS A 83 8.47 -39.91 11.34
N GLY A 84 8.95 -38.90 12.05
CA GLY A 84 9.67 -37.76 11.49
C GLY A 84 8.79 -36.60 11.02
N PHE A 85 7.46 -36.68 11.22
CA PHE A 85 6.55 -35.58 10.93
C PHE A 85 6.92 -34.30 11.68
N VAL A 86 6.90 -33.18 10.95
CA VAL A 86 7.03 -31.82 11.50
C VAL A 86 6.00 -30.92 10.83
N ASN A 87 5.43 -29.98 11.59
CA ASN A 87 4.49 -29.02 11.03
C ASN A 87 5.23 -28.01 10.15
N LEU A 88 4.86 -27.95 8.87
CA LEU A 88 5.49 -27.06 7.88
C LEU A 88 4.90 -25.64 7.87
N ALA A 89 3.76 -25.37 8.51
CA ALA A 89 3.13 -24.04 8.50
C ALA A 89 4.10 -22.87 8.87
N PRO A 90 5.03 -23.01 9.84
CA PRO A 90 5.95 -21.93 10.21
C PRO A 90 6.99 -21.57 9.14
N ILE A 91 7.19 -22.39 8.10
CA ILE A 91 8.18 -22.11 7.05
C ILE A 91 7.68 -21.08 6.04
N VAL A 92 6.36 -20.87 5.98
CA VAL A 92 5.74 -20.02 4.97
C VAL A 92 5.97 -18.57 5.36
N LYS A 93 6.60 -17.83 4.45
CA LYS A 93 6.98 -16.43 4.61
C LYS A 93 6.51 -15.65 3.39
N LYS A 94 6.40 -14.34 3.56
CA LYS A 94 6.15 -13.39 2.46
C LYS A 94 7.10 -13.53 1.27
N SER A 95 8.32 -14.05 1.50
CA SER A 95 9.37 -14.15 0.48
C SER A 95 9.42 -15.50 -0.24
N ASN A 96 8.66 -16.51 0.19
CA ASN A 96 8.73 -17.86 -0.39
C ASN A 96 7.39 -18.47 -0.76
N PHE A 97 6.25 -17.90 -0.35
CA PHE A 97 4.91 -18.48 -0.57
C PHE A 97 4.58 -18.73 -2.05
N ASN A 98 5.20 -17.99 -2.97
CA ASN A 98 5.01 -18.08 -4.41
C ASN A 98 6.08 -18.94 -5.12
N CYS A 99 7.00 -19.57 -4.38
CA CYS A 99 8.13 -20.29 -4.95
C CYS A 99 8.19 -21.73 -4.43
N PRO A 100 7.83 -22.73 -5.25
CA PRO A 100 7.82 -24.15 -4.85
C PRO A 100 9.18 -24.62 -4.32
N ALA A 101 10.26 -24.28 -5.03
CA ALA A 101 11.62 -24.65 -4.65
C ALA A 101 12.04 -24.03 -3.30
N ALA A 102 11.66 -22.78 -3.03
CA ALA A 102 11.97 -22.11 -1.77
C ALA A 102 11.15 -22.68 -0.59
N LEU A 103 9.88 -23.03 -0.81
CA LEU A 103 9.06 -23.72 0.17
C LEU A 103 9.65 -25.10 0.49
N ARG A 104 9.99 -25.89 -0.53
CA ARG A 104 10.62 -27.21 -0.34
C ARG A 104 11.94 -27.11 0.41
N LYS A 105 12.83 -26.19 0.01
CA LYS A 105 14.11 -25.98 0.69
C LYS A 105 13.92 -25.64 2.17
N SER A 106 12.94 -24.79 2.48
CA SER A 106 12.61 -24.42 3.86
C SER A 106 12.01 -25.59 4.65
N ALA A 107 11.18 -26.42 4.01
CA ALA A 107 10.59 -27.61 4.59
C ALA A 107 11.66 -28.66 4.91
N MET A 108 12.57 -28.92 3.97
CA MET A 108 13.67 -29.85 4.16
C MET A 108 14.60 -29.40 5.28
N ALA A 109 14.94 -28.11 5.35
CA ALA A 109 15.75 -27.58 6.44
C ALA A 109 15.07 -27.77 7.81
N LEU A 110 13.76 -27.53 7.91
CA LEU A 110 13.01 -27.75 9.14
C LEU A 110 12.95 -29.23 9.54
N ALA A 111 12.72 -30.11 8.56
CA ALA A 111 12.59 -31.55 8.79
C ALA A 111 13.92 -32.30 8.88
N ASN A 112 15.07 -31.64 8.61
CA ASN A 112 16.35 -32.33 8.47
C ASN A 112 16.74 -33.16 9.70
N LYS A 113 16.52 -32.62 10.91
CA LYS A 113 16.80 -33.35 12.15
C LYS A 113 15.93 -34.61 12.32
N SER A 114 14.72 -34.60 11.78
CA SER A 114 13.74 -35.67 11.91
C SER A 114 13.81 -36.69 10.78
N CYS A 115 14.12 -36.25 9.57
CA CYS A 115 14.19 -37.09 8.37
C CYS A 115 15.61 -37.55 8.03
N ASP A 116 16.64 -36.85 8.52
CA ASP A 116 18.06 -37.10 8.24
C ASP A 116 18.38 -37.21 6.73
N PHE A 117 18.15 -36.12 5.99
CA PHE A 117 18.33 -36.11 4.54
C PHE A 117 19.79 -36.27 4.10
N GLU A 118 20.77 -36.01 4.98
CA GLU A 118 22.21 -36.05 4.69
C GLU A 118 22.88 -37.38 5.11
N GLY A 119 22.21 -38.22 5.92
CA GLY A 119 22.69 -39.53 6.40
C GLY A 119 22.01 -40.76 5.78
N ARG A 120 21.21 -40.58 4.70
CA ARG A 120 20.35 -41.57 3.99
C ARG A 120 18.93 -41.77 4.59
N GLY A 121 18.68 -41.31 5.82
CA GLY A 121 17.35 -40.93 6.31
C GLY A 121 16.30 -42.00 6.61
N ILE A 122 15.32 -41.62 7.43
CA ILE A 122 14.10 -42.39 7.73
C ILE A 122 13.23 -42.44 6.46
N ASN A 123 12.99 -43.62 5.90
CA ASN A 123 12.11 -43.81 4.74
C ASN A 123 10.62 -43.75 5.14
N SER A 124 10.18 -42.62 5.70
CA SER A 124 8.76 -42.38 5.96
C SER A 124 8.09 -41.73 4.73
N PRO A 125 6.79 -41.99 4.49
CA PRO A 125 6.04 -41.33 3.43
C PRO A 125 6.16 -39.81 3.47
N PHE A 126 6.19 -39.22 4.68
CA PHE A 126 6.41 -37.79 4.88
C PHE A 126 7.77 -37.33 4.33
N CYS A 127 8.87 -37.96 4.76
CA CYS A 127 10.22 -37.55 4.36
C CYS A 127 10.44 -37.75 2.85
N ASN A 128 9.90 -38.82 2.26
CA ASN A 128 9.98 -39.06 0.82
C ASN A 128 9.23 -37.99 0.02
N THR A 129 8.03 -37.59 0.47
CA THR A 129 7.27 -36.51 -0.16
C THR A 129 7.98 -35.16 -0.03
N LEU A 130 8.64 -34.85 1.10
CA LEU A 130 9.42 -33.61 1.22
C LEU A 130 10.62 -33.58 0.25
N TYR A 131 11.30 -34.71 0.08
CA TYR A 131 12.51 -34.81 -0.73
C TYR A 131 12.19 -34.67 -2.23
N ASN A 132 11.17 -35.38 -2.71
CA ASN A 132 10.83 -35.47 -4.14
C ASN A 132 9.67 -34.56 -4.57
N GLY A 133 8.94 -33.95 -3.62
CA GLY A 133 7.63 -33.34 -3.86
C GLY A 133 7.63 -31.92 -4.39
N GLU A 134 8.70 -31.42 -5.02
CA GLU A 134 8.73 -30.02 -5.51
C GLU A 134 7.56 -29.72 -6.45
N LYS A 135 7.36 -30.58 -7.46
CA LYS A 135 6.29 -30.42 -8.46
C LYS A 135 4.94 -30.97 -8.00
N THR A 136 4.94 -32.01 -7.16
CA THR A 136 3.69 -32.71 -6.78
C THR A 136 3.03 -32.14 -5.54
N THR A 137 3.80 -31.53 -4.64
CA THR A 137 3.33 -31.05 -3.32
C THR A 137 3.52 -29.55 -3.19
N PHE A 138 4.73 -29.05 -3.41
CA PHE A 138 5.03 -27.62 -3.21
C PHE A 138 4.53 -26.72 -4.34
N GLU A 139 4.42 -27.22 -5.57
CA GLU A 139 3.84 -26.48 -6.69
C GLU A 139 2.34 -26.19 -6.50
N PRO A 140 1.48 -27.17 -6.13
CA PRO A 140 0.11 -26.88 -5.72
C PRO A 140 0.00 -25.84 -4.59
N PHE A 141 0.87 -25.94 -3.57
CA PHE A 141 0.88 -24.97 -2.47
C PHE A 141 1.17 -23.55 -2.99
N ALA A 142 2.24 -23.39 -3.78
CA ALA A 142 2.58 -22.09 -4.35
C ALA A 142 1.48 -21.56 -5.27
N LYS A 143 0.85 -22.42 -6.08
CA LYS A 143 -0.29 -22.06 -6.94
C LYS A 143 -1.47 -21.53 -6.12
N ALA A 144 -1.81 -22.18 -5.01
CA ALA A 144 -2.86 -21.68 -4.11
C ALA A 144 -2.50 -20.31 -3.51
N GLY A 145 -1.23 -20.12 -3.12
CA GLY A 145 -0.73 -18.84 -2.64
C GLY A 145 -0.80 -17.72 -3.69
N ILE A 146 -0.42 -18.00 -4.93
CA ILE A 146 -0.47 -17.06 -6.05
C ILE A 146 -1.92 -16.73 -6.39
N ALA A 147 -2.80 -17.73 -6.49
CA ALA A 147 -4.22 -17.51 -6.79
C ALA A 147 -4.89 -16.59 -5.76
N ALA A 148 -4.68 -16.85 -4.45
CA ALA A 148 -5.24 -16.00 -3.40
C ALA A 148 -4.64 -14.59 -3.38
N TYR A 149 -3.36 -14.45 -3.77
CA TYR A 149 -2.74 -13.14 -3.94
C TYR A 149 -3.40 -12.37 -5.10
N ASP A 150 -3.53 -12.99 -6.27
CA ASP A 150 -4.07 -12.38 -7.48
C ASP A 150 -5.57 -12.08 -7.37
N GLU A 151 -6.32 -12.85 -6.57
CA GLU A 151 -7.74 -12.57 -6.28
C GLU A 151 -7.90 -11.32 -5.40
N VAL A 152 -7.05 -11.16 -4.38
CA VAL A 152 -7.17 -10.07 -3.39
C VAL A 152 -6.59 -8.76 -3.90
N LEU A 153 -5.49 -8.81 -4.67
CA LEU A 153 -4.77 -7.63 -5.13
C LEU A 153 -5.66 -6.60 -5.87
N PRO A 154 -6.41 -6.94 -6.92
CA PRO A 154 -7.16 -5.95 -7.70
C PRO A 154 -8.26 -5.28 -6.87
N SER A 155 -8.95 -6.06 -6.01
CA SER A 155 -9.97 -5.55 -5.10
C SER A 155 -9.38 -4.54 -4.10
N LYS A 156 -8.20 -4.83 -3.56
CA LYS A 156 -7.52 -3.92 -2.61
C LYS A 156 -6.97 -2.68 -3.29
N ILE A 157 -6.41 -2.78 -4.49
CA ILE A 157 -5.97 -1.62 -5.28
C ILE A 157 -7.16 -0.68 -5.48
N ALA A 158 -8.28 -1.17 -6.02
CA ALA A 158 -9.45 -0.35 -6.28
C ALA A 158 -10.01 0.31 -5.01
N ALA A 159 -10.07 -0.42 -3.89
CA ALA A 159 -10.56 0.11 -2.61
C ALA A 159 -9.65 1.20 -2.04
N PHE A 160 -8.33 1.00 -2.07
CA PHE A 160 -7.37 1.95 -1.54
C PHE A 160 -7.23 3.18 -2.43
N GLU A 161 -7.18 3.02 -3.76
CA GLU A 161 -7.15 4.14 -4.69
C GLU A 161 -8.38 5.03 -4.51
N LYS A 162 -9.58 4.45 -4.48
CA LYS A 162 -10.83 5.21 -4.25
C LYS A 162 -10.77 6.01 -2.95
N THR A 163 -10.30 5.39 -1.87
CA THR A 163 -10.22 6.03 -0.55
C THR A 163 -9.18 7.15 -0.53
N LYS A 164 -7.99 6.92 -1.11
CA LYS A 164 -6.89 7.87 -1.08
C LYS A 164 -7.10 9.03 -2.06
N LEU A 165 -7.63 8.76 -3.26
CA LEU A 165 -8.02 9.80 -4.20
C LEU A 165 -9.17 10.64 -3.66
N GLY A 166 -10.17 10.01 -3.02
CA GLY A 166 -11.25 10.75 -2.36
C GLY A 166 -10.75 11.71 -1.27
N ALA A 167 -9.72 11.31 -0.51
CA ALA A 167 -9.09 12.19 0.47
C ALA A 167 -8.32 13.36 -0.19
N VAL A 168 -7.62 13.11 -1.31
CA VAL A 168 -6.92 14.15 -2.07
C VAL A 168 -7.92 15.14 -2.68
N ASP A 169 -9.00 14.67 -3.30
CA ASP A 169 -10.04 15.54 -3.87
C ASP A 169 -10.75 16.35 -2.80
N ALA A 170 -11.12 15.76 -1.66
CA ALA A 170 -11.72 16.50 -0.54
C ALA A 170 -10.81 17.64 -0.05
N THR A 171 -9.51 17.36 0.06
CA THR A 171 -8.50 18.35 0.47
C THR A 171 -8.34 19.44 -0.60
N TYR A 172 -8.30 19.06 -1.88
CA TYR A 172 -8.21 19.99 -3.00
C TYR A 172 -9.43 20.92 -3.08
N THR A 173 -10.64 20.38 -2.92
CA THR A 173 -11.89 21.16 -2.91
C THR A 173 -11.89 22.16 -1.75
N SER A 174 -11.43 21.75 -0.57
CA SER A 174 -11.29 22.66 0.58
C SER A 174 -10.35 23.83 0.27
N PHE A 175 -9.20 23.56 -0.35
CA PHE A 175 -8.25 24.61 -0.75
C PHE A 175 -8.80 25.51 -1.85
N GLN A 176 -9.46 24.94 -2.86
CA GLN A 176 -10.14 25.72 -3.91
C GLN A 176 -11.20 26.66 -3.32
N THR A 177 -12.06 26.18 -2.41
CA THR A 177 -13.06 27.05 -1.77
C THR A 177 -12.43 28.18 -0.98
N SER A 178 -11.30 27.92 -0.30
CA SER A 178 -10.57 28.94 0.46
C SER A 178 -9.91 29.99 -0.44
N ILE A 179 -9.45 29.59 -1.64
CA ILE A 179 -8.86 30.52 -2.63
C ILE A 179 -9.95 31.36 -3.33
N ILE A 180 -11.11 30.77 -3.62
CA ILE A 180 -12.19 31.46 -4.35
C ILE A 180 -13.01 32.41 -3.46
N ALA A 181 -13.21 32.07 -2.18
CA ALA A 181 -13.96 32.91 -1.23
C ALA A 181 -13.51 34.38 -1.13
N PRO A 182 -12.20 34.72 -1.01
CA PRO A 182 -11.76 36.11 -0.99
C PRO A 182 -11.98 36.81 -2.34
N ILE A 183 -11.88 36.11 -3.46
CA ILE A 183 -12.12 36.68 -4.81
C ILE A 183 -13.57 37.13 -4.94
N ILE A 184 -14.53 36.26 -4.54
CA ILE A 184 -15.97 36.61 -4.55
C ILE A 184 -16.24 37.82 -3.66
N THR A 185 -15.62 37.86 -2.48
CA THR A 185 -15.79 38.96 -1.52
C THR A 185 -15.32 40.29 -2.11
N ILE A 186 -14.18 40.32 -2.80
CA ILE A 186 -13.66 41.53 -3.46
C ILE A 186 -14.59 41.98 -4.58
N VAL A 187 -15.09 41.05 -5.42
CA VAL A 187 -16.00 41.37 -6.53
C VAL A 187 -17.29 42.03 -6.02
N VAL A 188 -17.86 41.54 -4.90
CA VAL A 188 -19.05 42.14 -4.28
C VAL A 188 -18.79 43.56 -3.78
N ILE A 189 -17.63 43.82 -3.15
CA ILE A 189 -17.26 45.18 -2.70
C ILE A 189 -17.15 46.14 -3.88
N VAL A 190 -16.47 45.73 -4.96
CA VAL A 190 -16.33 46.56 -6.17
C VAL A 190 -17.69 46.85 -6.80
N LEU A 191 -18.59 45.85 -6.87
CA LEU A 191 -19.95 46.03 -7.38
C LEU A 191 -20.74 47.08 -6.58
N ILE A 192 -20.65 47.03 -5.25
CA ILE A 192 -21.31 48.01 -4.38
C ILE A 192 -20.75 49.41 -4.63
N MET A 193 -19.43 49.56 -4.74
CA MET A 193 -18.80 50.86 -5.01
C MET A 193 -19.26 51.45 -6.35
N VAL A 194 -19.35 50.64 -7.40
CA VAL A 194 -19.82 51.08 -8.74
C VAL A 194 -21.28 51.52 -8.72
N ILE A 195 -22.15 50.78 -8.02
CA ILE A 195 -23.59 51.13 -7.92
C ILE A 195 -23.77 52.46 -7.18
N ILE A 196 -23.07 52.67 -6.07
CA ILE A 196 -23.11 53.94 -5.34
C ILE A 196 -22.63 55.10 -6.22
N TYR A 197 -21.57 54.90 -6.99
CA TYR A 197 -20.99 55.92 -7.87
C TYR A 197 -21.88 56.27 -9.07
N LEU A 198 -22.72 55.34 -9.54
CA LEU A 198 -23.64 55.58 -10.67
C LEU A 198 -24.96 56.25 -10.25
N ILE A 199 -25.31 56.15 -8.96
CA ILE A 199 -26.51 56.79 -8.40
C ILE A 199 -26.22 58.23 -7.96
N LEU A 200 -24.98 58.51 -7.56
CA LEU A 200 -24.51 59.85 -7.16
C LEU A 200 -24.14 60.70 -8.39
#